data_AF-A0A0P0Z0W0-F1
#
_entry.id   AF-A0A0P0Z0W0-F1
#
_cell.length_a   1.000
_cell.length_b   1.000
_cell.length_c   1.000
_cell.angle_alpha   90.00
_cell.angle_beta   90.00
_cell.angle_gamma   90.00
#
_symmetry.space_group_name_H-M   'P 1'
#
loop_
_entity.id
_entity.type
_entity.pdbx_description
1 polymer ?
#
loop_
_entity_poly.entity_id
_entity_poly.type
_entity_poly.pdbx_seq_one_letter_code
_entity_poly.pdbx_strand_id
1 'polypeptide(L)' 'MINELASRFRNFRNRQRVINELSSLDDRQLADIGVSRGDIRRAVSFGRI' A
#
# COMPACT_ATOMS: atom_id res chain seq x y z
N MET A 1 -5.59 20.34 -15.93
CA MET A 1 -6.42 19.94 -14.77
C MET A 1 -6.87 18.47 -14.83
N ILE A 2 -7.55 18.00 -15.89
CA ILE A 2 -7.98 16.59 -16.02
C ILE A 2 -6.84 15.55 -15.90
N ASN A 3 -5.64 15.86 -16.41
CA ASN A 3 -4.48 14.97 -16.26
C ASN A 3 -4.01 14.82 -14.80
N GLU A 4 -4.09 15.87 -13.97
CA GLU A 4 -3.72 15.75 -12.55
C GLU A 4 -4.71 14.88 -11.78
N LEU A 5 -6.00 15.00 -12.11
CA LEU A 5 -7.05 14.19 -11.52
C LEU A 5 -6.88 12.71 -11.90
N ALA A 6 -6.58 12.43 -13.17
CA ALA A 6 -6.29 11.09 -13.66
C ALA A 6 -5.04 10.48 -12.97
N SER A 7 -3.97 11.26 -12.81
CA SER A 7 -2.75 10.83 -12.11
C SER A 7 -3.01 10.54 -10.63
N ARG A 8 -3.77 11.38 -9.93
CA ARG A 8 -4.20 11.15 -8.54
C ARG A 8 -5.02 9.88 -8.40
N PHE A 9 -5.98 9.66 -9.29
CA PHE A 9 -6.81 8.46 -9.29
C PHE A 9 -6.00 7.20 -9.55
N ARG A 10 -5.05 7.25 -10.49
CA ARG A 10 -4.14 6.13 -10.78
C ARG A 10 -3.27 5.78 -9.56
N ASN A 11 -2.72 6.79 -8.87
CA ASN A 11 -1.95 6.59 -7.64
C ASN A 11 -2.81 6.00 -6.52
N PHE A 12 -4.05 6.46 -6.36
CA PHE A 12 -4.99 5.91 -5.38
C PHE A 12 -5.32 4.44 -5.65
N ARG A 13 -5.65 4.09 -6.91
CA ARG A 13 -5.91 2.70 -7.29
C ARG A 13 -4.69 1.81 -7.09
N ASN A 14 -3.48 2.32 -7.39
CA ASN A 14 -2.26 1.57 -7.17
C ASN A 14 -2.02 1.30 -5.68
N ARG A 15 -2.19 2.31 -4.82
CA ARG A 15 -2.10 2.14 -3.36
C ARG A 15 -3.08 1.10 -2.83
N GLN A 16 -4.33 1.15 -3.29
CA GLN A 16 -5.34 0.19 -2.84
C GLN A 16 -5.01 -1.25 -3.28
N ARG A 17 -4.47 -1.42 -4.50
CA ARG A 17 -3.99 -2.72 -4.98
C ARG A 17 -2.88 -3.26 -4.08
N VAL A 18 -1.87 -2.45 -3.79
CA VAL A 18 -0.73 -2.85 -2.93
C VAL A 18 -1.21 -3.19 -1.51
N ILE A 19 -2.14 -2.41 -0.94
CA ILE A 19 -2.72 -2.72 0.37
C ILE A 19 -3.43 -4.07 0.35
N ASN A 20 -4.22 -4.35 -0.70
CA ASN A 20 -4.95 -5.62 -0.81
C ASN A 20 -3.97 -6.81 -0.97
N GLU A 21 -2.93 -6.63 -1.77
CA GLU A 21 -1.89 -7.65 -1.99
C GLU A 21 -1.13 -7.95 -0.69
N LEU A 22 -0.65 -6.92 0.02
CA LEU A 22 -0.03 -7.09 1.34
C LEU A 22 -1.00 -7.68 2.37
N SER A 23 -2.28 -7.30 2.33
CA SER A 23 -3.29 -7.85 3.24
C SER A 23 -3.60 -9.32 2.96
N SER A 24 -3.33 -9.80 1.74
CA SER A 24 -3.48 -11.21 1.37
C SER A 24 -2.31 -12.10 1.82
N LEU A 25 -1.18 -11.48 2.20
CA LEU A 25 -0.04 -12.20 2.77
C LEU A 25 -0.32 -12.63 4.21
N ASP A 26 0.26 -13.75 4.61
CA ASP A 26 0.23 -14.22 6.00
C ASP A 26 1.15 -13.38 6.90
N ASP A 27 0.90 -13.40 8.20
CA ASP A 27 1.65 -12.61 9.18
C ASP A 27 3.16 -12.93 9.17
N ARG A 28 3.54 -14.18 8.86
CA ARG A 28 4.94 -14.57 8.69
C ARG A 28 5.58 -13.92 7.47
N GLN A 29 4.88 -13.93 6.33
CA GLN A 29 5.36 -13.31 5.09
C GLN A 29 5.49 -11.79 5.25
N LEU A 30 4.56 -11.18 5.97
CA LEU A 30 4.64 -9.77 6.36
C LEU A 30 5.83 -9.51 7.29
N ALA A 31 6.07 -10.38 8.28
CA ALA A 31 7.21 -10.27 9.19
C ALA A 31 8.56 -10.44 8.48
N ASP A 32 8.66 -11.32 7.49
CA ASP A 32 9.88 -11.54 6.69
C ASP A 32 10.33 -10.27 5.96
N ILE A 33 9.37 -9.43 5.53
CA ILE A 33 9.65 -8.13 4.91
C ILE A 33 9.68 -6.97 5.93
N GLY A 34 9.55 -7.26 7.22
CA GLY A 34 9.57 -6.30 8.32
C GLY A 34 8.34 -5.39 8.39
N VAL A 35 7.16 -5.89 7.98
CA VAL A 35 5.90 -5.15 8.01
C VAL A 35 4.93 -5.84 8.94
N SER A 36 4.24 -5.09 9.81
CA SER A 36 3.10 -5.62 10.56
C SER A 36 1.80 -5.40 9.78
N ARG A 37 0.80 -6.29 9.96
CA ARG A 37 -0.51 -6.15 9.30
C ARG A 37 -1.18 -4.81 9.60
N GLY A 38 -1.03 -4.31 10.84
CA GLY A 38 -1.55 -3.00 11.26
C GLY A 38 -0.85 -1.82 10.55
N ASP A 39 0.41 -2.01 10.17
CA ASP A 39 1.23 -0.97 9.55
C ASP A 39 1.12 -0.92 8.02
N ILE A 40 0.48 -1.90 7.36
CA ILE A 40 0.35 -1.94 5.89
C ILE A 40 -0.13 -0.60 5.31
N ARG A 41 -1.21 -0.02 5.87
CA ARG A 41 -1.75 1.26 5.39
C ARG A 41 -0.76 2.41 5.60
N ARG A 42 -0.04 2.42 6.73
CA ARG A 42 0.95 3.44 7.05
C ARG A 42 2.16 3.33 6.12
N ALA A 43 2.70 2.13 5.94
CA ALA A 43 3.83 1.84 5.06
C ALA A 43 3.56 2.26 3.60
N VAL A 44 2.37 1.99 3.08
CA VAL A 44 1.98 2.36 1.70
C VAL A 44 1.69 3.86 1.55
N SER A 45 1.17 4.52 2.58
CA SER A 45 0.76 5.92 2.51
C SER A 45 1.92 6.90 2.72
N PHE A 46 2.83 6.57 3.63
CA PHE A 46 3.90 7.46 4.09
C PHE A 46 5.31 7.00 3.66
N GLY A 47 5.45 5.79 3.11
CA GLY A 47 6.75 5.16 2.87
C GLY A 47 7.31 4.54 4.15
N ARG A 48 8.18 3.53 4.01
CA ARG A 48 8.90 2.92 5.14
C ARG A 48 9.72 4.02 5.83
N ILE A 49 9.58 4.14 7.16
CA ILE A 49 10.50 4.91 8.01
C ILE A 49 11.85 4.21 8.11
#